data_AF-V8BG34-F1
#
_entry.id   AF-V8BG34-F1
#
_cell.length_a   1.000
_cell.length_b   1.000
_cell.length_c   1.000
_cell.angle_alpha   90.00
_cell.angle_beta   90.00
_cell.angle_gamma   90.00
#
_symmetry.space_group_name_H-M   'P 1'
#
loop_
_entity.id
_entity.type
_entity.pdbx_description
1 polymer ?
#
loop_
_entity_poly.entity_id
_entity_poly.type
_entity_poly.pdbx_seq_one_letter_code
_entity_poly.pdbx_strand_id
1 'polypeptide(L)'
;MDYREIIKECVIELESKSFLYLKDTLIADYFDFKFIQDGSITREILAEKITDYFEKVELKNNKKFEKILEFYFNHLENFVAKRVPEKTTRKNKDITSVIVPRTKRYFEKAKQLRALKFNNVRQIIDYNRILMCLLVEIVKQNNKEVTNFDFSTRCLDEMIIIPCMESILEEDLFSIFNKKSQGIIKDKGFYSFEVCSLILSIIFLNKIKDARIIGEYSNE
;
A
#
# COMPACT_ATOMS: atom_id res chain seq x y z
N MET A 1 0.35 -9.94 13.50
CA MET A 1 -0.88 -9.33 12.99
C MET A 1 -1.54 -10.38 12.13
N ASP A 2 -2.72 -10.83 12.51
CA ASP A 2 -3.47 -11.83 11.76
C ASP A 2 -4.12 -11.16 10.54
N TYR A 3 -4.10 -11.81 9.38
CA TYR A 3 -4.80 -11.30 8.20
C TYR A 3 -6.31 -11.19 8.45
N ARG A 4 -6.88 -11.95 9.40
CA ARG A 4 -8.30 -11.88 9.75
C ARG A 4 -8.72 -10.52 10.27
N GLU A 5 -7.88 -9.87 11.08
CA GLU A 5 -8.14 -8.51 11.56
C GLU A 5 -8.10 -7.51 10.40
N ILE A 6 -7.15 -7.68 9.48
CA ILE A 6 -7.04 -6.85 8.27
C ILE A 6 -8.28 -7.03 7.38
N ILE A 7 -8.73 -8.26 7.15
CA ILE A 7 -9.92 -8.53 6.33
C ILE A 7 -11.17 -7.95 6.97
N LYS A 8 -11.32 -8.11 8.29
CA LYS A 8 -12.44 -7.52 9.03
C LYS A 8 -12.49 -6.00 8.84
N GLU A 9 -11.42 -5.29 9.20
CA GLU A 9 -11.42 -3.81 9.21
C GLU A 9 -11.32 -3.20 7.80
N CYS A 10 -10.62 -3.86 6.86
CA CYS A 10 -10.32 -3.32 5.53
C CYS A 10 -11.18 -3.87 4.40
N VAL A 11 -12.05 -4.87 4.65
CA VAL A 11 -12.94 -5.44 3.63
C VAL A 11 -14.39 -5.48 4.12
N ILE A 12 -14.63 -6.11 5.27
CA ILE A 12 -16.00 -6.30 5.80
C ILE A 12 -16.59 -4.99 6.32
N GLU A 13 -15.81 -4.20 7.05
CA GLU A 13 -16.26 -2.95 7.68
C GLU A 13 -16.14 -1.72 6.76
N LEU A 14 -16.01 -1.92 5.45
CA LEU A 14 -16.01 -0.82 4.48
C LEU A 14 -17.42 -0.28 4.22
N GLU A 15 -17.53 1.04 4.08
CA GLU A 15 -18.73 1.67 3.56
C GLU A 15 -19.07 1.13 2.17
N SER A 16 -20.36 1.09 1.83
CA SER A 16 -20.84 0.40 0.62
C SER A 16 -20.17 0.89 -0.67
N LYS A 17 -19.92 2.20 -0.78
CA LYS A 17 -19.23 2.78 -1.93
C LYS A 17 -17.77 2.30 -2.02
N SER A 18 -17.04 2.31 -0.91
CA SER A 18 -15.65 1.84 -0.83
C SER A 18 -15.56 0.35 -1.09
N PHE A 19 -16.52 -0.43 -0.59
CA PHE A 19 -16.60 -1.87 -0.84
C PHE A 19 -16.79 -2.17 -2.33
N LEU A 20 -17.75 -1.50 -2.99
CA LEU A 20 -17.98 -1.70 -4.43
C LEU A 20 -16.71 -1.38 -5.24
N TYR A 21 -16.03 -0.28 -4.92
CA TYR A 21 -14.78 0.07 -5.58
C TYR A 21 -13.69 -1.01 -5.40
N LEU A 22 -13.48 -1.49 -4.16
CA LEU A 22 -12.51 -2.56 -3.90
C LEU A 22 -12.88 -3.84 -4.65
N LYS A 23 -14.16 -4.22 -4.62
CA LYS A 23 -14.68 -5.41 -5.29
C LYS A 23 -14.39 -5.35 -6.79
N ASP A 24 -14.78 -4.26 -7.43
CA ASP A 24 -14.64 -4.10 -8.89
C ASP A 24 -13.16 -4.08 -9.30
N THR A 25 -12.31 -3.41 -8.51
CA THR A 25 -10.85 -3.36 -8.75
C THR A 25 -10.22 -4.75 -8.63
N LEU A 26 -10.58 -5.52 -7.60
CA LEU A 26 -9.98 -6.83 -7.37
C LEU A 26 -10.47 -7.88 -8.37
N ILE A 27 -11.74 -7.87 -8.75
CA ILE A 27 -12.31 -8.87 -9.67
C ILE A 27 -11.84 -8.66 -11.11
N ALA A 28 -11.66 -7.40 -11.54
CA ALA A 28 -11.23 -7.10 -12.90
C ALA A 28 -9.89 -7.77 -13.25
N ASP A 29 -8.91 -7.67 -12.35
CA ASP A 29 -7.51 -8.00 -12.68
C ASP A 29 -6.89 -9.08 -11.78
N TYR A 30 -7.45 -9.34 -10.60
CA TYR A 30 -6.78 -10.16 -9.57
C TYR A 30 -7.58 -11.38 -9.11
N PHE A 31 -8.91 -11.36 -9.07
CA PHE A 31 -9.71 -12.51 -8.62
C PHE A 31 -10.77 -12.92 -9.62
N ASP A 32 -10.73 -14.19 -10.00
CA ASP A 32 -11.77 -14.81 -10.82
C ASP A 32 -12.70 -15.68 -9.95
N PHE A 33 -14.01 -15.54 -10.19
CA PHE A 33 -15.08 -16.32 -9.57
C PHE A 33 -15.76 -17.22 -10.63
N LYS A 34 -15.34 -18.48 -10.70
CA LYS A 34 -15.84 -19.43 -11.71
C LYS A 34 -17.34 -19.76 -11.61
N PHE A 35 -17.94 -19.63 -10.44
CA PHE A 35 -19.29 -20.14 -10.16
C PHE A 35 -20.24 -19.07 -9.59
N ILE A 36 -19.73 -17.87 -9.31
CA ILE A 36 -20.50 -16.78 -8.71
C ILE A 36 -20.48 -15.61 -9.68
N GLN A 37 -21.66 -15.09 -10.03
CA GLN A 37 -21.78 -13.91 -10.87
C GLN A 37 -21.31 -12.66 -10.10
N ASP A 38 -20.65 -11.72 -10.78
CA ASP A 38 -20.03 -10.54 -10.15
C ASP A 38 -21.00 -9.67 -9.34
N GLY A 39 -22.26 -9.60 -9.77
CA GLY A 39 -23.33 -8.87 -9.09
C GLY A 39 -23.75 -9.50 -7.75
N SER A 40 -23.49 -10.80 -7.57
CA SER A 40 -23.88 -11.58 -6.38
C SER A 40 -22.79 -11.65 -5.32
N ILE A 41 -21.61 -11.07 -5.58
CA ILE A 41 -20.48 -11.09 -4.64
C ILE A 41 -20.72 -10.08 -3.52
N THR A 42 -21.02 -10.61 -2.34
CA THR A 42 -21.17 -9.84 -1.10
C THR A 42 -19.82 -9.59 -0.43
N ARG A 43 -19.83 -8.81 0.66
CA ARG A 43 -18.63 -8.55 1.48
C ARG A 43 -18.03 -9.82 2.03
N GLU A 44 -18.87 -10.72 2.50
CA GLU A 44 -18.50 -12.00 3.08
C GLU A 44 -17.86 -12.91 2.03
N ILE A 45 -18.44 -12.98 0.82
CA ILE A 45 -17.89 -13.77 -0.29
C ILE A 45 -16.52 -13.24 -0.73
N LEU A 46 -16.36 -11.92 -0.84
CA LEU A 46 -15.07 -11.33 -1.19
C LEU A 46 -14.04 -11.55 -0.07
N ALA A 47 -14.44 -11.40 1.20
CA ALA A 47 -13.58 -11.64 2.35
C ALA A 47 -13.11 -13.09 2.44
N GLU A 48 -13.99 -14.06 2.18
CA GLU A 48 -13.66 -15.48 2.09
C GLU A 48 -12.65 -15.73 0.96
N LYS A 49 -12.90 -15.16 -0.23
CA LYS A 49 -11.98 -15.29 -1.36
C LYS A 49 -10.58 -14.74 -1.06
N ILE A 50 -10.49 -13.59 -0.40
CA ILE A 50 -9.21 -12.98 0.02
C ILE A 50 -8.53 -13.85 1.09
N THR A 51 -9.30 -14.39 2.03
CA THR A 51 -8.80 -15.33 3.05
C THR A 51 -8.18 -16.56 2.41
N ASP A 52 -8.93 -17.24 1.55
CA ASP A 52 -8.47 -18.39 0.76
C ASP A 52 -7.21 -18.08 -0.04
N TYR A 53 -7.14 -16.86 -0.61
CA TYR A 53 -5.97 -16.40 -1.33
C TYR A 53 -4.75 -16.29 -0.41
N PHE A 54 -4.86 -15.63 0.74
CA PHE A 54 -3.75 -15.52 1.69
C PHE A 54 -3.28 -16.87 2.20
N GLU A 55 -4.20 -17.78 2.56
CA GLU A 55 -3.86 -19.15 2.96
C GLU A 55 -3.10 -19.89 1.83
N LYS A 56 -3.53 -19.74 0.57
CA LYS A 56 -2.81 -20.32 -0.57
C LYS A 56 -1.42 -19.70 -0.77
N VAL A 57 -1.25 -18.40 -0.57
CA VAL A 57 0.07 -17.75 -0.63
C VAL A 57 0.96 -18.32 0.48
N GLU A 58 0.47 -18.48 1.70
CA GLU A 58 1.24 -19.10 2.79
C GLU A 58 1.68 -20.53 2.44
N LEU A 59 0.75 -21.35 1.95
CA LEU A 59 1.00 -22.73 1.56
C LEU A 59 2.01 -22.84 0.41
N LYS A 60 1.86 -22.04 -0.65
CA LYS A 60 2.71 -22.09 -1.84
C LYS A 60 4.13 -21.62 -1.58
N ASN A 61 4.32 -20.70 -0.64
CA ASN A 61 5.62 -20.13 -0.32
C ASN A 61 6.25 -20.75 0.94
N ASN A 62 5.52 -21.59 1.68
CA ASN A 62 5.92 -22.16 2.96
C ASN A 62 6.39 -21.07 3.95
N LYS A 63 5.61 -19.98 4.05
CA LYS A 63 5.88 -18.83 4.90
C LYS A 63 4.58 -18.34 5.50
N LYS A 64 4.64 -17.86 6.74
CA LYS A 64 3.48 -17.25 7.39
C LYS A 64 3.16 -15.87 6.81
N PHE A 65 1.92 -15.44 6.95
CA PHE A 65 1.41 -14.17 6.47
C PHE A 65 2.20 -12.98 6.99
N GLU A 66 2.72 -13.03 8.21
CA GLU A 66 3.56 -11.95 8.74
C GLU A 66 4.82 -11.72 7.89
N LYS A 67 5.36 -12.76 7.25
CA LYS A 67 6.51 -12.61 6.34
C LYS A 67 6.14 -11.96 5.02
N ILE A 68 4.92 -12.18 4.53
CA ILE A 68 4.38 -11.48 3.37
C ILE A 68 4.18 -10.00 3.71
N LEU A 69 3.62 -9.73 4.88
CA LEU A 69 3.38 -8.36 5.34
C LEU A 69 4.69 -7.61 5.59
N GLU A 70 5.70 -8.25 6.17
CA GLU A 70 7.06 -7.72 6.28
C GLU A 70 7.68 -7.40 4.91
N PHE A 71 7.51 -8.29 3.93
CA PHE A 71 7.97 -8.10 2.55
C PHE A 71 7.30 -6.87 1.92
N TYR A 72 5.98 -6.76 2.01
CA TYR A 72 5.21 -5.61 1.54
C TYR A 72 5.75 -4.29 2.10
N PHE A 73 5.89 -4.20 3.43
CA PHE A 73 6.39 -2.98 4.09
C PHE A 73 7.81 -2.64 3.66
N ASN A 74 8.69 -3.65 3.55
CA ASN A 74 10.06 -3.43 3.10
C ASN A 74 10.13 -2.85 1.69
N HIS A 75 9.35 -3.38 0.74
CA HIS A 75 9.39 -2.89 -0.64
C HIS A 75 8.98 -1.43 -0.75
N LEU A 76 7.82 -1.08 -0.17
CA LEU A 76 7.31 0.29 -0.23
C LEU A 76 8.21 1.27 0.53
N GLU A 77 8.65 0.90 1.74
CA GLU A 77 9.53 1.75 2.55
C GLU A 77 10.88 1.98 1.86
N ASN A 78 11.51 0.93 1.32
CA ASN A 78 12.80 1.05 0.64
C ASN A 78 12.70 1.91 -0.63
N PHE A 79 11.60 1.81 -1.37
CA PHE A 79 11.38 2.65 -2.54
C PHE A 79 11.28 4.14 -2.17
N VAL A 80 10.52 4.44 -1.11
CA VAL A 80 10.33 5.81 -0.60
C VAL A 80 11.61 6.34 0.03
N ALA A 81 12.33 5.55 0.82
CA ALA A 81 13.55 5.94 1.52
C ALA A 81 14.59 6.55 0.57
N LYS A 82 14.73 5.98 -0.63
CA LYS A 82 15.67 6.45 -1.67
C LYS A 82 15.35 7.84 -2.23
N ARG A 83 14.15 8.38 -2.00
CA ARG A 83 13.71 9.71 -2.46
C ARG A 83 13.37 10.68 -1.33
N VAL A 84 13.59 10.29 -0.08
CA VAL A 84 13.43 11.20 1.06
C VAL A 84 14.81 11.78 1.39
N PRO A 85 15.03 13.10 1.18
CA PRO A 85 16.33 13.71 1.40
C PRO A 85 16.71 13.71 2.88
N GLU A 86 18.03 13.63 3.11
CA GLU A 86 18.59 13.74 4.44
C GLU A 86 18.50 15.17 5.01
N LYS A 87 18.76 15.30 6.32
CA LYS A 87 18.77 16.61 6.99
C LYS A 87 19.88 17.47 6.41
N THR A 88 19.58 18.73 6.08
CA THR A 88 20.60 19.69 5.63
C THR A 88 20.92 20.68 6.75
N THR A 89 22.21 20.94 6.96
CA THR A 89 22.70 21.98 7.85
C THR A 89 23.00 23.24 7.04
N ARG A 90 22.32 24.34 7.34
CA ARG A 90 22.72 25.66 6.83
C ARG A 90 23.54 26.37 7.91
N LYS A 91 24.82 26.61 7.62
CA LYS A 91 25.68 27.51 8.41
C LYS A 91 25.53 28.92 7.87
N ASN A 92 24.77 29.76 8.58
CA ASN A 92 24.88 31.21 8.44
C ASN A 92 25.66 31.75 9.64
N LYS A 93 26.31 32.91 9.47
CA LYS A 93 27.45 33.40 10.27
C LYS A 93 27.34 33.37 11.80
N ASP A 94 26.17 33.16 12.41
CA ASP A 94 26.05 32.96 13.87
C ASP A 94 24.99 31.93 14.30
N ILE A 95 24.33 31.21 13.38
CA ILE A 95 23.29 30.21 13.73
C ILE A 95 23.42 28.99 12.80
N THR A 96 23.65 27.82 13.40
CA THR A 96 23.48 26.53 12.71
C THR A 96 22.00 26.16 12.77
N SER A 97 21.27 26.34 11.67
CA SER A 97 19.87 25.89 11.58
C SER A 97 19.82 24.53 10.86
N VAL A 98 19.21 23.54 11.52
CA VAL A 98 18.93 22.23 10.91
C VAL A 98 17.58 22.34 10.21
N ILE A 99 17.58 22.29 8.88
CA ILE A 99 16.34 22.26 8.10
C ILE A 99 15.98 20.79 7.89
N VAL A 100 14.89 20.35 8.51
CA VAL A 100 14.34 19.01 8.32
C VAL A 100 13.18 19.09 7.31
N PRO A 101 13.31 18.51 6.11
CA PRO A 101 12.24 18.47 5.13
C PRO A 101 10.95 17.85 5.71
N ARG A 102 9.78 18.30 5.23
CA ARG A 102 8.49 17.76 5.70
C ARG A 102 8.40 16.27 5.42
N THR A 103 8.86 15.84 4.25
CA THR A 103 8.92 14.42 3.85
C THR A 103 9.73 13.59 4.84
N LYS A 104 10.93 14.05 5.23
CA LYS A 104 11.76 13.39 6.26
C LYS A 104 11.05 13.29 7.60
N ARG A 105 10.37 14.36 8.06
CA ARG A 105 9.62 14.33 9.34
C ARG A 105 8.53 13.25 9.35
N TYR A 106 7.77 13.12 8.27
CA TYR A 106 6.70 12.12 8.18
C TYR A 106 7.25 10.72 7.96
N PHE A 107 8.28 10.57 7.14
CA PHE A 107 8.93 9.28 6.91
C PHE A 107 9.53 8.70 8.21
N GLU A 108 10.20 9.52 9.03
CA GLU A 108 10.69 9.05 10.34
C GLU A 108 9.55 8.66 11.30
N LYS A 109 8.38 9.33 11.23
CA LYS A 109 7.19 8.89 11.99
C LYS A 109 6.70 7.52 11.52
N ALA A 110 6.66 7.26 10.22
CA ALA A 110 6.30 5.95 9.68
C ALA A 110 7.29 4.86 10.17
N LYS A 111 8.60 5.15 10.15
CA LYS A 111 9.62 4.24 10.70
C LYS A 111 9.44 3.97 12.19
N GLN A 112 9.08 4.99 12.98
CA GLN A 112 8.78 4.83 14.41
C GLN A 112 7.57 3.94 14.64
N LEU A 113 6.47 4.14 13.88
CA LEU A 113 5.29 3.27 13.95
C LEU A 113 5.67 1.80 13.67
N ARG A 114 6.47 1.58 12.64
CA ARG A 114 6.91 0.23 12.27
C ARG A 114 7.84 -0.39 13.30
N ALA A 115 8.76 0.39 13.88
CA ALA A 115 9.71 -0.08 14.89
C ALA A 115 9.02 -0.56 16.18
N LEU A 116 7.88 0.03 16.54
CA LEU A 116 7.07 -0.38 17.68
C LEU A 116 6.29 -1.68 17.46
N LYS A 117 6.33 -2.24 16.23
CA LYS A 117 5.43 -3.27 15.70
C LYS A 117 3.97 -2.80 15.73
N PHE A 118 3.23 -3.18 14.68
CA PHE A 118 1.81 -2.82 14.61
C PHE A 118 1.00 -3.64 15.60
N ASN A 119 0.24 -2.95 16.46
CA ASN A 119 -0.63 -3.53 17.48
C ASN A 119 -2.09 -3.60 17.04
N ASN A 120 -2.49 -2.84 16.02
CA ASN A 120 -3.82 -2.89 15.42
C ASN A 120 -3.76 -2.45 13.95
N VAL A 121 -4.84 -2.68 13.20
CA VAL A 121 -4.93 -2.34 11.78
C VAL A 121 -4.85 -0.84 11.55
N ARG A 122 -5.39 0.00 12.45
CA ARG A 122 -5.29 1.47 12.35
C ARG A 122 -3.85 1.95 12.21
N GLN A 123 -2.89 1.39 12.96
CA GLN A 123 -1.48 1.76 12.83
C GLN A 123 -0.89 1.36 11.46
N ILE A 124 -1.35 0.25 10.88
CA ILE A 124 -0.98 -0.17 9.51
C ILE A 124 -1.54 0.83 8.50
N ILE A 125 -2.79 1.25 8.67
CA ILE A 125 -3.43 2.26 7.81
C ILE A 125 -2.72 3.61 7.90
N ASP A 126 -2.36 4.07 9.10
CA ASP A 126 -1.61 5.32 9.28
C ASP A 126 -0.22 5.26 8.66
N TYR A 127 0.48 4.13 8.81
CA TYR A 127 1.77 3.88 8.16
C TYR A 127 1.66 3.92 6.63
N ASN A 128 0.71 3.17 6.07
CA ASN A 128 0.51 3.11 4.62
C ASN A 128 0.05 4.45 4.05
N ARG A 129 -0.78 5.20 4.75
CA ARG A 129 -1.18 6.55 4.34
C ARG A 129 0.03 7.46 4.17
N ILE A 130 0.96 7.44 5.12
CA ILE A 130 2.20 8.25 5.01
C ILE A 130 2.98 7.83 3.77
N LEU A 131 3.24 6.53 3.59
CA LEU A 131 4.06 6.06 2.48
C LEU A 131 3.40 6.27 1.12
N MET A 132 2.09 6.04 0.99
CA MET A 132 1.36 6.26 -0.27
C MET A 132 1.26 7.75 -0.63
N CYS A 133 1.08 8.65 0.34
CA CYS A 133 1.12 10.09 0.07
C CYS A 133 2.51 10.54 -0.41
N LEU A 134 3.58 10.00 0.19
CA LEU A 134 4.95 10.24 -0.26
C LEU A 134 5.19 9.66 -1.66
N LEU A 135 4.68 8.46 -1.92
CA LEU A 135 4.76 7.78 -3.21
C LEU A 135 4.16 8.64 -4.32
N VAL A 136 2.95 9.17 -4.12
CA VAL A 136 2.28 10.05 -5.08
C VAL A 136 3.15 11.27 -5.41
N GLU A 137 3.72 11.92 -4.40
CA GLU A 137 4.58 13.09 -4.62
C GLU A 137 5.86 12.71 -5.38
N ILE A 138 6.49 11.59 -5.02
CA ILE A 138 7.66 11.07 -5.73
C ILE A 138 7.35 10.86 -7.21
N VAL A 139 6.21 10.24 -7.52
CA VAL A 139 5.79 10.01 -8.91
C VAL A 139 5.54 11.34 -9.63
N LYS A 140 4.86 12.30 -9.01
CA LYS A 140 4.65 13.64 -9.56
C LYS A 140 5.95 14.39 -9.84
N GLN A 141 7.00 14.13 -9.06
CA GLN A 141 8.33 14.71 -9.25
C GLN A 141 9.26 13.84 -10.13
N ASN A 142 8.71 12.93 -10.93
CA ASN A 142 9.46 12.04 -11.82
C ASN A 142 10.50 11.18 -11.08
N ASN A 143 10.09 10.57 -9.97
CA ASN A 143 10.92 9.69 -9.13
C ASN A 143 12.17 10.32 -8.52
N LYS A 144 12.24 11.66 -8.44
CA LYS A 144 13.31 12.43 -7.80
C LYS A 144 13.09 12.58 -6.29
N GLU A 145 14.10 13.09 -5.59
CA GLU A 145 13.98 13.44 -4.18
C GLU A 145 12.91 14.50 -3.94
N VAL A 146 12.13 14.34 -2.87
CA VAL A 146 11.01 15.21 -2.51
C VAL A 146 11.20 15.79 -1.11
N THR A 147 11.08 17.11 -0.95
CA THR A 147 11.27 17.80 0.34
C THR A 147 9.96 18.16 1.05
N ASN A 148 8.86 18.22 0.29
CA ASN A 148 7.51 18.50 0.75
C ASN A 148 6.53 17.58 0.02
N PHE A 149 5.32 17.39 0.56
CA PHE A 149 4.26 16.59 -0.04
C PHE A 149 2.90 16.94 0.58
N ASP A 150 1.82 16.59 -0.12
CA ASP A 150 0.46 16.65 0.42
C ASP A 150 0.12 15.36 1.21
N PHE A 151 -0.26 15.50 2.48
CA PHE A 151 -0.67 14.39 3.36
C PHE A 151 -2.20 14.19 3.41
N SER A 152 -2.95 14.95 2.61
CA SER A 152 -4.39 14.77 2.43
C SER A 152 -4.69 13.44 1.75
N THR A 153 -5.75 12.75 2.17
CA THR A 153 -6.24 11.57 1.43
C THR A 153 -6.72 11.92 0.02
N ARG A 154 -6.97 13.20 -0.26
CA ARG A 154 -7.34 13.70 -1.60
C ARG A 154 -6.21 13.60 -2.62
N CYS A 155 -4.95 13.50 -2.17
CA CYS A 155 -3.83 13.33 -3.10
C CYS A 155 -3.72 11.88 -3.60
N LEU A 156 -4.37 10.92 -2.95
CA LEU A 156 -4.28 9.50 -3.26
C LEU A 156 -5.13 9.15 -4.48
N ASP A 157 -4.43 8.89 -5.59
CA ASP A 157 -5.00 8.51 -6.88
C ASP A 157 -4.63 7.06 -7.18
N GLU A 158 -5.62 6.18 -7.30
CA GLU A 158 -5.39 4.75 -7.58
C GLU A 158 -4.75 4.53 -8.95
N MET A 159 -5.07 5.38 -9.92
CA MET A 159 -4.51 5.31 -11.28
C MET A 159 -3.01 5.64 -11.30
N ILE A 160 -2.49 6.26 -10.23
CA ILE A 160 -1.06 6.51 -10.04
C ILE A 160 -0.45 5.43 -9.14
N ILE A 161 -1.10 5.13 -8.02
CA ILE A 161 -0.54 4.27 -6.99
C ILE A 161 -0.46 2.82 -7.43
N ILE A 162 -1.53 2.25 -8.01
CA ILE A 162 -1.56 0.83 -8.38
C ILE A 162 -0.49 0.51 -9.44
N PRO A 163 -0.38 1.24 -10.58
CA PRO A 163 0.66 0.97 -11.56
C PRO A 163 2.07 1.21 -11.02
N CYS A 164 2.24 2.19 -10.12
CA CYS A 164 3.52 2.42 -9.48
C CYS A 164 3.91 1.25 -8.56
N MET A 165 2.97 0.73 -7.77
CA MET A 165 3.20 -0.45 -6.93
C MET A 165 3.54 -1.68 -7.77
N GLU A 166 2.83 -1.91 -8.88
CA GLU A 166 3.17 -2.96 -9.84
C GLU A 166 4.61 -2.82 -10.33
N SER A 167 4.99 -1.63 -10.81
CA SER A 167 6.36 -1.36 -11.27
C SER A 167 7.41 -1.60 -10.20
N ILE A 168 7.16 -1.17 -8.95
CA ILE A 168 8.08 -1.36 -7.82
C ILE A 168 8.35 -2.85 -7.56
N LEU A 169 7.32 -3.69 -7.72
CA LEU A 169 7.37 -5.11 -7.46
C LEU A 169 7.86 -5.93 -8.67
N GLU A 170 7.75 -5.38 -9.88
CA GLU A 170 8.36 -5.92 -11.11
C GLU A 170 9.87 -5.61 -11.22
N GLU A 171 10.31 -4.43 -10.76
CA GLU A 171 11.67 -3.89 -10.97
C GLU A 171 12.81 -4.78 -10.41
N ASP A 172 12.51 -5.71 -9.50
CA ASP A 172 13.49 -6.72 -9.04
C ASP A 172 14.02 -7.62 -10.18
N LEU A 173 13.30 -7.76 -11.30
CA LEU A 173 13.74 -8.57 -12.46
C LEU A 173 14.44 -7.77 -13.56
N PHE A 174 14.10 -6.49 -13.74
CA PHE A 174 14.61 -5.69 -14.86
C PHE A 174 16.12 -5.44 -14.74
N SER A 175 16.62 -5.32 -13.51
CA SER A 175 18.07 -5.16 -13.26
C SER A 175 18.90 -6.40 -13.59
N ILE A 176 18.30 -7.59 -13.67
CA ILE A 176 19.03 -8.87 -13.81
C ILE A 176 18.90 -9.46 -15.22
N PHE A 177 17.76 -9.29 -15.91
CA PHE A 177 17.46 -10.09 -17.12
C PHE A 177 17.09 -9.32 -18.40
N ASN A 178 17.03 -7.98 -18.42
CA ASN A 178 16.71 -7.18 -19.63
C ASN A 178 15.48 -7.69 -20.42
N LYS A 179 14.50 -8.30 -19.74
CA LYS A 179 13.25 -8.76 -20.36
C LYS A 179 12.19 -7.67 -20.22
N LYS A 180 11.44 -7.42 -21.30
CA LYS A 180 10.20 -6.63 -21.22
C LYS A 180 9.23 -7.35 -20.28
N SER A 181 8.72 -6.67 -19.24
CA SER A 181 7.74 -7.25 -18.34
C SER A 181 6.43 -7.54 -19.07
N GLN A 182 5.77 -8.64 -18.72
CA GLN A 182 4.47 -9.05 -19.29
C GLN A 182 3.31 -8.86 -18.31
N GLY A 183 3.58 -8.18 -17.19
CA GLY A 183 2.68 -7.98 -16.07
C GLY A 183 3.03 -8.88 -14.88
N ILE A 184 2.98 -8.31 -13.69
CA ILE A 184 3.43 -8.91 -12.43
C ILE A 184 2.89 -10.32 -12.17
N ILE A 185 1.61 -10.60 -12.48
CA ILE A 185 1.00 -11.94 -12.30
C ILE A 185 1.65 -12.98 -13.21
N LYS A 186 1.95 -12.62 -14.47
CA LYS A 186 2.60 -13.53 -15.41
C LYS A 186 4.07 -13.73 -15.06
N ASP A 187 4.74 -12.68 -14.64
CA ASP A 187 6.18 -12.69 -14.39
C ASP A 187 6.54 -13.35 -13.04
N LYS A 188 5.73 -13.13 -11.99
CA LYS A 188 5.99 -13.61 -10.62
C LYS A 188 5.13 -14.80 -10.21
N GLY A 189 3.99 -14.98 -10.87
CA GLY A 189 2.99 -15.99 -10.53
C GLY A 189 1.93 -15.47 -9.55
N PHE A 190 0.69 -15.92 -9.74
CA PHE A 190 -0.48 -15.40 -9.03
C PHE A 190 -0.41 -15.46 -7.48
N TYR A 191 0.23 -16.49 -6.93
CA TYR A 191 0.38 -16.67 -5.48
C TYR A 191 1.76 -16.22 -4.96
N SER A 192 2.43 -15.31 -5.66
CA SER A 192 3.72 -14.77 -5.22
C SER A 192 3.56 -13.71 -4.12
N PHE A 193 4.66 -13.41 -3.43
CA PHE A 193 4.70 -12.33 -2.43
C PHE A 193 4.46 -10.96 -3.06
N GLU A 194 4.95 -10.75 -4.29
CA GLU A 194 4.77 -9.53 -5.06
C GLU A 194 3.29 -9.30 -5.40
N VAL A 195 2.62 -10.28 -6.01
CA VAL A 195 1.18 -10.15 -6.33
C VAL A 195 0.36 -9.95 -5.07
N CYS A 196 0.69 -10.67 -3.99
CA CYS A 196 0.01 -10.48 -2.71
C CYS A 196 0.25 -9.09 -2.12
N SER A 197 1.47 -8.55 -2.25
CA SER A 197 1.81 -7.19 -1.81
C SER A 197 1.04 -6.11 -2.57
N LEU A 198 0.80 -6.33 -3.86
CA LEU A 198 -0.03 -5.45 -4.68
C LEU A 198 -1.49 -5.49 -4.22
N ILE A 199 -2.06 -6.68 -4.02
CA ILE A 199 -3.42 -6.84 -3.50
C ILE A 199 -3.57 -6.17 -2.13
N LEU A 200 -2.59 -6.34 -1.24
CA LEU A 200 -2.56 -5.63 0.06
C LEU A 200 -2.52 -4.11 -0.12
N SER A 201 -1.77 -3.61 -1.11
CA SER A 201 -1.72 -2.18 -1.43
C SER A 201 -3.08 -1.63 -1.80
N ILE A 202 -3.82 -2.36 -2.65
CA ILE A 202 -5.18 -2.00 -3.09
C ILE A 202 -6.14 -1.99 -1.88
N ILE A 203 -6.09 -3.04 -1.05
CA ILE A 203 -6.92 -3.14 0.17
C ILE A 203 -6.65 -1.96 1.12
N PHE A 204 -5.39 -1.67 1.43
CA PHE A 204 -5.04 -0.57 2.33
C PHE A 204 -5.38 0.79 1.75
N LEU A 205 -5.10 1.01 0.45
CA LEU A 205 -5.46 2.24 -0.24
C LEU A 205 -6.96 2.50 -0.16
N ASN A 206 -7.77 1.47 -0.42
CA ASN A 206 -9.22 1.59 -0.34
C ASN A 206 -9.68 1.92 1.09
N LYS A 207 -9.12 1.28 2.13
CA LYS A 207 -9.46 1.61 3.52
C LYS A 207 -9.03 3.03 3.92
N ILE A 208 -7.89 3.52 3.44
CA ILE A 208 -7.47 4.91 3.67
C ILE A 208 -8.48 5.89 3.06
N LYS A 209 -8.99 5.59 1.87
CA LYS A 209 -10.00 6.41 1.17
C LYS A 209 -11.39 6.26 1.77
N ASP A 210 -11.75 5.11 2.34
CA ASP A 210 -13.00 4.86 3.06
C ASP A 210 -13.15 5.79 4.28
N ALA A 211 -12.09 5.98 5.06
CA ALA A 211 -12.08 6.89 6.21
C ALA A 211 -12.38 8.36 5.86
N ARG A 212 -12.32 8.73 4.57
CA ARG A 212 -12.80 10.03 4.07
C ARG A 212 -14.32 10.18 4.19
N ILE A 213 -15.06 9.11 3.94
CA ILE A 213 -16.53 9.13 3.87
C ILE A 213 -17.11 9.43 5.25
N ILE A 214 -16.50 8.90 6.31
CA ILE A 214 -16.94 9.12 7.71
C ILE A 214 -16.73 10.57 8.17
N GLY A 215 -15.71 11.26 7.62
CA GLY A 215 -15.38 12.65 7.97
C GLY A 215 -16.18 13.73 7.23
N GLU A 216 -16.97 13.36 6.21
CA GLU A 216 -17.82 14.32 5.46
C GLU A 216 -19.24 14.47 6.05
N TYR A 217 -19.66 13.63 7.02
CA TYR A 217 -21.02 13.66 7.62
C TYR A 217 -21.06 13.84 9.14
N SER A 218 -19.93 14.06 9.82
CA SER A 218 -19.88 14.22 11.29
C SER A 218 -20.00 15.67 11.76
N ASN A 219 -20.43 16.59 10.90
CA ASN A 219 -20.80 17.97 11.24
C ASN A 219 -22.15 18.32 10.58
N GLU A 220 -23.24 17.75 11.08
CA GLU A 220 -24.58 18.36 11.04
C GLU A 220 -25.20 18.30 12.44
#